data_AF-A0A813DZ14-F1
#
_entry.id   AF-A0A813DZ14-F1
#
_cell.length_a   1.000
_cell.length_b   1.000
_cell.length_c   1.000
_cell.angle_alpha   90.00
_cell.angle_beta   90.00
_cell.angle_gamma   90.00
#
_symmetry.space_group_name_H-M   'P 1'
#
loop_
_entity.id
_entity.type
_entity.pdbx_description
1 polymer ?
#
loop_
_entity_poly.entity_id
_entity_poly.type
_entity_poly.pdbx_seq_one_letter_code
_entity_poly.pdbx_strand_id
1 'polypeptide(L)' 'AWAFALLTFRDDDLLAALSRRSQEIVSEFIPQNLGNTAWAYNRLGFRDEPLMRCLVQQAAGRLHECQGQEVLDLIES' A
#
# COMPACT_ATOMS: atom_id res chain seq x y z
N ALA A 1 8.00 -0.30 -1.45
CA ALA A 1 7.67 -1.16 -0.28
C ALA A 1 7.88 -2.65 -0.57
N TRP A 2 7.50 -3.15 -1.75
CA TRP A 2 7.57 -4.59 -2.11
C TRP A 2 8.94 -5.27 -1.87
N ALA A 3 10.04 -4.60 -2.27
CA ALA A 3 11.40 -5.12 -2.06
C ALA A 3 11.79 -5.26 -0.56
N PHE A 4 11.25 -4.42 0.34
CA PHE A 4 11.57 -4.48 1.78
C PHE A 4 10.83 -5.62 2.48
N ALA A 5 9.59 -5.91 2.09
CA ALA A 5 8.82 -7.03 2.62
C ALA A 5 9.46 -8.39 2.30
N LEU A 6 10.16 -8.49 1.15
CA LEU A 6 10.95 -9.66 0.75
C LEU A 6 12.23 -9.84 1.57
N LEU A 7 12.80 -8.75 2.10
CA LEU A 7 14.05 -8.77 2.86
C LEU A 7 13.84 -9.01 4.36
N THR A 8 12.60 -9.09 4.86
CA THR A 8 12.28 -9.19 6.30
C THR A 8 13.00 -8.13 7.15
N PHE A 9 13.33 -6.98 6.55
CA PHE A 9 14.00 -5.87 7.21
C PHE A 9 12.94 -4.89 7.69
N ARG A 10 12.70 -4.88 9.01
CA ARG A 10 11.73 -3.99 9.65
C ARG A 10 12.47 -2.86 10.35
N ASP A 11 12.34 -1.67 9.78
CA ASP A 11 12.77 -0.41 10.36
C ASP A 11 11.54 0.50 10.40
N ASP A 12 11.01 0.73 11.60
CA ASP A 12 9.74 1.42 11.80
C ASP A 12 9.84 2.91 11.40
N ASP A 13 11.02 3.54 11.53
CA ASP A 13 11.26 4.93 11.13
C ASP A 13 11.32 5.04 9.60
N LEU A 14 11.98 4.09 8.94
CA LEU A 14 12.00 4.01 7.48
C LEU A 14 10.61 3.75 6.91
N LEU A 15 9.83 2.87 7.54
CA LEU A 15 8.44 2.59 7.14
C LEU A 15 7.53 3.79 7.34
N ALA A 16 7.67 4.55 8.43
CA ALA A 16 6.95 5.79 8.63
C ALA A 16 7.30 6.86 7.57
N ALA A 17 8.58 6.98 7.21
CA ALA A 17 9.03 7.89 6.16
C ALA A 17 8.49 7.48 4.78
N LEU A 18 8.55 6.18 4.46
CA LEU A 18 7.97 5.62 3.24
C LEU A 18 6.46 5.81 3.19
N SER A 19 5.76 5.71 4.32
CA SER A 19 4.32 5.89 4.39
C SER A 19 3.95 7.33 4.03
N ARG A 20 4.59 8.30 4.69
CA ARG A 20 4.36 9.72 4.40
C ARG A 20 4.62 10.04 2.93
N ARG A 21 5.73 9.55 2.39
CA ARG A 21 6.05 9.76 0.97
C ARG A 21 5.03 9.08 0.05
N SER A 22 4.59 7.88 0.39
CA SER A 22 3.59 7.14 -0.39
C SER A 22 2.24 7.87 -0.40
N GLN A 23 1.83 8.49 0.70
CA GLN A 23 0.61 9.31 0.76
C GLN A 23 0.68 10.52 -0.19
N GLU A 24 1.85 11.13 -0.37
CA GLU A 24 2.04 12.28 -1.26
C GLU A 24 1.96 11.91 -2.76
N ILE A 25 2.43 10.70 -3.12
CA ILE A 25 2.51 10.24 -4.53
C ILE A 25 1.49 9.16 -4.88
N VAL A 26 0.54 8.88 -3.99
CA VAL A 26 -0.42 7.78 -4.15
C VAL A 26 -1.27 7.92 -5.42
N SER A 27 -1.48 9.15 -5.89
CA SER A 27 -2.18 9.46 -7.15
C SER A 27 -1.40 9.01 -8.39
N GLU A 28 -0.08 8.89 -8.30
CA GLU A 28 0.80 8.44 -9.38
C GLU A 28 0.91 6.92 -9.45
N PHE A 29 0.39 6.20 -8.45
CA PHE A 29 0.49 4.74 -8.41
C PHE A 29 -0.45 4.12 -9.44
N ILE A 30 0.08 3.19 -10.25
CA ILE A 30 -0.73 2.25 -11.01
C ILE A 30 -1.42 1.26 -10.05
N PRO A 31 -2.55 0.64 -10.44
CA PRO A 31 -3.31 -0.28 -9.59
C PRO A 31 -2.47 -1.34 -8.87
N GLN A 32 -1.57 -1.98 -9.60
CA GLN A 32 -0.66 -2.98 -9.06
C GLN A 32 0.25 -2.46 -7.94
N ASN A 33 0.67 -1.19 -8.02
CA ASN A 33 1.50 -0.57 -6.99
C ASN A 33 0.70 -0.29 -5.71
N LEU A 34 -0.62 -0.05 -5.82
CA LEU A 34 -1.49 0.13 -4.66
C LEU A 34 -1.60 -1.18 -3.86
N GLY A 35 -1.92 -2.28 -4.53
CA GLY A 35 -2.01 -3.61 -3.91
C GLY A 35 -0.67 -4.07 -3.33
N ASN A 36 0.41 -3.94 -4.11
CA ASN A 36 1.76 -4.31 -3.65
C ASN A 36 2.22 -3.50 -2.43
N THR A 37 1.82 -2.23 -2.32
CA THR A 37 2.18 -1.39 -1.18
C THR A 37 1.41 -1.82 0.07
N ALA A 38 0.10 -2.02 -0.01
CA ALA A 38 -0.67 -2.49 1.13
C ALA A 38 -0.25 -3.88 1.61
N TRP A 39 -0.03 -4.81 0.69
CA TRP A 39 0.46 -6.15 1.02
C TRP A 39 1.81 -6.09 1.75
N ALA A 40 2.73 -5.24 1.29
CA ALA A 40 4.04 -5.09 1.92
C ALA A 40 3.94 -4.54 3.36
N TYR A 41 3.05 -3.57 3.60
CA TYR A 41 2.82 -3.00 4.93
C TYR A 41 2.16 -4.03 5.88
N ASN A 42 1.14 -4.74 5.40
CA ASN A 42 0.48 -5.79 6.17
C ASN A 42 1.48 -6.92 6.52
N ARG A 43 2.28 -7.37 5.55
CA ARG A 43 3.28 -8.43 5.78
C ARG A 43 4.40 -8.03 6.75
N LEU A 44 4.74 -6.75 6.81
CA LEU A 44 5.71 -6.22 7.79
C LEU A 44 5.10 -5.99 9.18
N GLY A 45 3.78 -6.18 9.33
CA GLY A 45 3.05 -5.92 10.57
C GLY A 45 3.04 -4.43 10.95
N PHE A 46 3.25 -3.55 9.98
CA PHE A 46 3.25 -2.10 10.18
C PHE A 46 1.94 -1.53 9.65
N ARG A 47 1.03 -1.25 10.58
CA ARG A 47 -0.30 -0.72 10.27
C ARG A 47 -0.27 0.81 10.30
N ASP A 48 -0.27 1.41 9.12
CA ASP A 48 -0.44 2.85 8.94
C ASP A 48 -1.86 3.11 8.41
N GLU A 49 -2.80 3.38 9.33
CA GLU A 49 -4.20 3.65 9.00
C GLU A 49 -4.36 4.78 7.96
N PRO A 50 -3.65 5.93 8.08
CA PRO A 50 -3.67 6.99 7.07
C PRO A 50 -3.27 6.52 5.66
N LEU A 51 -2.18 5.76 5.54
CA LEU A 51 -1.74 5.20 4.27
C LEU A 51 -2.77 4.22 3.70
N MET A 52 -3.27 3.29 4.51
CA MET A 52 -4.25 2.30 4.06
C MET A 52 -5.53 2.97 3.54
N ARG A 53 -6.02 4.02 4.20
CA ARG A 53 -7.15 4.80 3.66
C ARG A 53 -6.85 5.46 2.33
N CYS A 54 -5.66 6.04 2.17
CA CYS A 54 -5.26 6.66 0.90
C CYS A 54 -5.22 5.62 -0.23
N LEU A 55 -4.65 4.44 0.04
CA LEU A 55 -4.58 3.33 -0.92
C LEU A 55 -5.98 2.85 -1.32
N VAL A 56 -6.88 2.62 -0.36
CA VAL A 56 -8.26 2.21 -0.61
C VAL A 56 -9.03 3.27 -1.40
N GLN A 57 -8.87 4.55 -1.05
CA GLN A 57 -9.55 5.64 -1.75
C GLN A 57 -9.10 5.76 -3.21
N GLN A 58 -7.79 5.63 -3.48
CA GLN A 58 -7.27 5.64 -4.85
C GLN A 58 -7.70 4.38 -5.62
N ALA A 59 -7.64 3.21 -5.00
CA ALA A 59 -8.08 1.96 -5.62
C ALA A 59 -9.58 1.99 -5.97
N ALA A 60 -10.41 2.56 -5.10
CA ALA A 60 -11.84 2.75 -5.34
C ALA A 60 -12.12 3.75 -6.48
N GLY A 61 -11.35 4.84 -6.57
CA GLY A 61 -11.45 5.78 -7.69
C GLY A 61 -11.06 5.18 -9.05
N ARG A 62 -10.23 4.13 -9.03
CA ARG A 62 -9.69 3.46 -10.22
C ARG A 62 -10.20 2.03 -10.37
N LEU A 63 -11.36 1.72 -9.79
CA LEU A 63 -11.99 0.38 -9.80
C LEU A 63 -12.15 -0.22 -11.21
N HIS A 64 -12.23 0.61 -12.25
CA HIS A 64 -12.31 0.19 -13.65
C HIS A 64 -10.94 -0.18 -14.27
N GLU A 65 -9.84 0.25 -13.65
CA GLU A 65 -8.45 -0.03 -14.05
C GLU A 65 -7.81 -1.10 -13.16
N CYS A 66 -8.25 -1.22 -11.91
CA CYS A 66 -7.82 -2.25 -10.98
C CYS A 66 -8.42 -3.60 -11.41
N GLN A 67 -7.58 -4.60 -11.68
CA GLN A 67 -8.09 -5.97 -11.76
C GLN A 67 -8.62 -6.34 -10.37
N GLY A 68 -9.89 -6.75 -10.27
CA GLY A 68 -10.67 -6.76 -9.02
C GLY A 68 -10.06 -7.50 -7.81
N GLN A 69 -9.01 -8.31 -8.03
CA GLN A 69 -8.24 -8.98 -6.98
C GLN A 69 -7.44 -8.02 -6.09
N GLU A 70 -6.87 -6.95 -6.66
CA GLU A 70 -6.03 -6.00 -5.89
C GLU A 70 -6.84 -5.20 -4.87
N VAL A 71 -8.11 -4.92 -5.19
CA VAL A 71 -9.03 -4.22 -4.29
C VAL A 71 -9.50 -5.14 -3.17
N LEU A 72 -9.78 -6.43 -3.47
CA LEU A 72 -10.19 -7.42 -2.46
C LEU A 72 -9.10 -7.63 -1.39
N ASP A 73 -7.85 -7.79 -1.80
CA ASP A 73 -6.72 -7.96 -0.88
C ASP A 73 -6.50 -6.72 0.03
N LEU A 74 -6.90 -5.54 -0.45
CA LEU A 74 -6.88 -4.29 0.31
C LEU A 74 -8.00 -4.19 1.37
N ILE A 75 -9.16 -4.83 1.17
CA ILE A 75 -10.29 -4.79 2.12
C ILE A 75 -10.22 -5.94 3.13
N GLU A 76 -9.60 -7.06 2.76
CA GLU A 76 -9.45 -8.25 3.62
C GLU A 76 -8.21 -8.19 4.55
N SER A 77 -7.32 -7.20 4.34
CA SER A 77 -6.14 -6.91 5.19
C SER A 77 -6.44 -5.92 6.31
#